data_AF-A0A4Q4YJT8-F1
#
_entry.id   AF-A0A4Q4YJT8-F1
#
_cell.length_a   1.000
_cell.length_b   1.000
_cell.length_c   1.000
_cell.angle_alpha   90.00
_cell.angle_beta   90.00
_cell.angle_gamma   90.00
#
_symmetry.space_group_name_H-M   'P 1'
#
loop_
_entity.id
_entity.type
_entity.pdbx_description
1 polymer ?
#
loop_
_entity_poly.entity_id
_entity_poly.type
_entity_poly.pdbx_seq_one_letter_code
_entity_poly.pdbx_strand_id
1 'polypeptide(L)'
;MFPAALSLFLQLCLAAFVAAAPIADETMTVTKATPWQYGTGGGIVGFIVLVLDIIVFIEVLKSNRPPMNKLIWCLVVFLFPIVGMIIYFLFSNRKAHNTYEPLP
;
A
#
# COMPACT_ATOMS: atom_id res chain seq x y z
N MET A 1 29.57 7.90 -32.46
CA MET A 1 28.55 6.96 -32.94
C MET A 1 28.04 6.21 -31.72
N PHE A 2 26.87 6.54 -31.17
CA PHE A 2 26.37 5.82 -30.00
C PHE A 2 26.05 4.37 -30.38
N PRO A 3 26.34 3.39 -29.51
CA PRO A 3 26.08 1.99 -29.83
C PRO A 3 24.56 1.78 -29.97
N ALA A 4 24.14 1.01 -30.99
CA ALA A 4 22.74 0.75 -31.28
C ALA A 4 21.95 0.23 -30.06
N ALA A 5 22.61 -0.55 -29.20
CA ALA A 5 22.04 -1.04 -27.94
C ALA A 5 21.64 0.07 -26.96
N LEU A 6 22.45 1.13 -26.85
CA LEU A 6 22.15 2.27 -25.98
C LEU A 6 20.98 3.09 -26.53
N SER A 7 20.90 3.26 -27.87
CA SER A 7 19.77 3.93 -28.50
C SER A 7 18.47 3.17 -28.28
N LEU A 8 18.49 1.84 -28.40
CA LEU A 8 17.33 0.99 -28.16
C LEU A 8 16.89 1.04 -26.70
N PHE A 9 17.85 0.97 -25.77
CA PHE A 9 17.57 1.07 -24.33
C PHE A 9 16.93 2.41 -23.98
N LEU A 10 17.46 3.51 -24.53
CA LEU A 10 16.93 4.85 -24.26
C LEU A 10 15.53 5.04 -24.87
N GLN A 11 15.27 4.49 -26.07
CA GLN A 11 13.94 4.48 -26.67
C GLN A 11 12.93 3.67 -25.83
N LEU A 12 13.33 2.52 -25.30
CA LEU A 12 12.50 1.71 -24.40
C LEU A 12 12.23 2.43 -23.07
N CYS A 13 13.22 3.11 -22.50
CA CYS A 13 13.04 3.94 -21.31
C CYS A 13 12.04 5.08 -21.54
N LEU A 14 12.14 5.78 -22.68
CA LEU A 14 11.19 6.85 -23.03
C LEU A 14 9.78 6.31 -23.27
N ALA A 15 9.65 5.16 -23.94
CA ALA A 15 8.36 4.52 -24.17
C ALA A 15 7.69 4.07 -22.86
N ALA A 16 8.47 3.55 -21.90
CA ALA A 16 7.97 3.21 -20.57
C ALA A 16 7.48 4.46 -19.79
N PHE A 17 8.16 5.60 -19.95
CA PHE A 17 7.74 6.86 -19.34
C PHE A 17 6.47 7.43 -19.98
N VAL A 18 6.31 7.29 -21.30
CA VAL A 18 5.08 7.67 -22.03
C VAL A 18 3.90 6.79 -21.64
N ALA A 19 4.10 5.48 -21.44
CA ALA A 19 3.03 4.58 -20.97
C ALA A 19 2.57 4.86 -19.52
N ALA A 20 3.42 5.52 -18.72
CA ALA A 20 3.07 6.00 -17.38
C ALA A 20 2.54 7.44 -17.36
N ALA A 21 2.58 8.16 -18.49
CA ALA A 21 1.95 9.45 -18.58
C ALA A 21 0.43 9.25 -18.46
N PRO A 22 -0.25 9.94 -17.53
CA PRO A 22 -1.69 9.94 -17.53
C PRO A 22 -2.13 10.46 -18.88
N ILE A 23 -2.82 9.64 -19.67
CA ILE A 23 -3.56 10.11 -20.83
C ILE A 23 -4.50 11.14 -20.22
N ALA A 24 -4.22 12.42 -20.47
CA ALA A 24 -5.13 13.48 -20.15
C ALA A 24 -6.33 13.25 -21.07
N ASP A 25 -7.26 12.41 -20.60
CA ASP A 25 -8.60 12.39 -21.12
C ASP A 25 -9.18 13.75 -20.71
N GLU A 26 -9.09 14.71 -21.63
CA GLU A 26 -9.70 16.04 -21.56
C GLU A 26 -11.23 15.98 -21.61
N THR A 27 -11.83 14.89 -21.12
CA THR A 27 -13.19 14.91 -20.63
C THR A 27 -13.18 15.02 -19.11
N MET A 28 -13.09 16.26 -18.63
CA MET A 28 -13.78 16.67 -17.41
C MET A 28 -15.31 16.53 -17.62
N THR A 29 -15.79 15.32 -17.92
CA THR A 29 -17.17 14.96 -17.66
C THR A 29 -17.30 14.91 -16.14
N VAL A 30 -17.68 16.06 -15.57
CA VAL A 30 -18.34 16.18 -14.26
C VAL A 30 -19.65 15.39 -14.34
N THR A 31 -19.55 14.09 -14.51
CA THR A 31 -20.66 13.16 -14.60
C THR A 31 -20.41 12.15 -13.50
N LYS A 32 -20.85 12.51 -12.28
CA LYS A 32 -20.92 11.61 -11.12
C LYS A 32 -19.67 10.73 -10.92
N ALA A 33 -18.49 11.31 -10.74
CA ALA A 33 -17.39 10.55 -10.14
C ALA A 33 -17.84 10.14 -8.73
N THR A 34 -18.24 8.88 -8.56
CA THR A 34 -18.63 8.38 -7.24
C THR A 34 -17.43 8.59 -6.29
N PRO A 35 -17.61 9.13 -5.08
CA PRO A 35 -16.49 9.57 -4.21
C PRO A 35 -15.42 8.50 -3.95
N TRP A 36 -15.82 7.23 -4.04
CA TRP A 36 -15.02 6.03 -3.86
C TRP A 36 -13.96 5.82 -4.95
N GLN A 37 -14.13 6.41 -6.14
CA GLN A 37 -13.37 6.09 -7.36
C GLN A 37 -12.39 7.17 -7.82
N TYR A 38 -11.97 8.10 -6.95
CA TYR A 38 -10.99 9.12 -7.36
C TYR A 38 -9.67 8.48 -7.81
N GLY A 39 -9.28 8.87 -9.03
CA GLY A 39 -8.47 8.09 -9.97
C GLY A 39 -7.04 7.80 -9.57
N THR A 40 -6.46 6.81 -10.26
CA THR A 40 -5.06 6.34 -10.33
C THR A 40 -4.25 6.14 -9.03
N GLY A 41 -4.57 6.76 -7.89
CA GLY A 41 -3.67 6.83 -6.73
C GLY A 41 -4.28 6.56 -5.35
N GLY A 42 -5.58 6.23 -5.24
CA GLY A 42 -6.20 5.84 -3.98
C GLY A 42 -7.29 6.81 -3.53
N GLY A 43 -8.53 6.52 -3.94
CA GLY A 43 -9.72 7.16 -3.39
C GLY A 43 -9.96 6.80 -1.92
N ILE A 44 -11.20 6.98 -1.45
CA ILE A 44 -11.61 6.73 -0.05
C ILE A 44 -11.14 5.37 0.47
N VAL A 45 -11.15 4.33 -0.38
CA VAL A 45 -10.68 2.98 -0.03
C VAL A 45 -9.18 2.97 0.31
N GLY A 46 -8.34 3.64 -0.48
CA GLY A 46 -6.90 3.75 -0.21
C GLY A 46 -6.62 4.49 1.10
N PHE A 47 -7.39 5.54 1.39
CA PHE A 47 -7.30 6.26 2.66
C PHE A 47 -7.70 5.40 3.86
N ILE A 48 -8.79 4.62 3.76
CA ILE A 48 -9.19 3.68 4.82
C ILE A 48 -8.07 2.66 5.07
N VAL A 49 -7.51 2.11 4.00
CA VAL A 49 -6.42 1.14 4.10
C VAL A 49 -5.18 1.76 4.76
N LEU A 50 -4.80 2.99 4.41
CA LEU A 50 -3.70 3.73 5.07
C LEU A 50 -3.95 3.88 6.58
N VAL A 51 -5.16 4.25 6.97
CA VAL A 51 -5.52 4.39 8.40
C VAL A 51 -5.42 3.05 9.12
N LEU A 52 -5.89 1.97 8.49
CA LEU A 52 -5.79 0.63 9.07
C LEU A 52 -4.33 0.17 9.19
N ASP A 53 -3.47 0.49 8.24
CA ASP A 53 -2.02 0.23 8.30
C ASP A 53 -1.38 0.87 9.54
N ILE A 54 -1.73 2.13 9.84
CA ILE A 54 -1.26 2.85 11.03
C ILE A 54 -1.73 2.15 12.32
N ILE A 55 -3.00 1.71 12.36
CA ILE A 55 -3.55 1.01 13.52
C ILE A 55 -2.77 -0.28 13.78
N VAL A 56 -2.50 -1.06 12.72
CA VAL A 56 -1.71 -2.29 12.81
C VAL A 56 -0.30 -1.99 13.31
N PHE A 57 0.34 -0.93 12.84
CA PHE A 57 1.66 -0.52 13.32
C PHE A 57 1.65 -0.22 14.82
N ILE A 58 0.68 0.56 15.30
CA ILE A 58 0.55 0.87 16.73
C ILE A 58 0.34 -0.41 17.54
N GLU A 59 -0.51 -1.32 17.06
CA GLU A 59 -0.76 -2.62 17.71
C GLU A 59 0.51 -3.48 17.78
N VAL A 60 1.24 -3.58 16.68
CA VAL A 60 2.48 -4.36 16.58
C VAL A 60 3.57 -3.76 17.48
N LEU A 61 3.75 -2.44 17.46
CA LEU A 61 4.76 -1.76 18.27
C LEU A 61 4.46 -1.87 19.76
N LYS A 62 3.19 -1.79 20.17
CA LYS A 62 2.75 -1.96 21.57
C LYS A 62 2.71 -3.41 22.04
N SER A 63 2.77 -4.39 21.13
CA SER A 63 2.73 -5.81 21.51
C SER A 63 3.99 -6.25 22.27
N ASN A 64 3.88 -7.31 23.08
CA ASN A 64 5.01 -7.92 23.81
C ASN A 64 5.87 -8.86 22.92
N ARG A 65 5.84 -8.68 21.60
CA ARG A 65 6.59 -9.50 20.64
C ARG A 65 8.07 -9.08 20.58
N PRO A 66 9.00 -9.98 20.22
CA PRO A 66 10.39 -9.61 19.98
C PRO A 66 10.51 -8.60 18.83
N PRO A 67 11.52 -7.70 18.84
CA PRO A 67 11.67 -6.63 17.84
C PRO A 67 11.69 -7.11 16.40
N MET A 68 12.31 -8.26 16.12
CA MET A 68 12.37 -8.86 14.78
C MET A 68 10.97 -9.15 14.22
N ASN A 69 10.10 -9.76 15.03
CA ASN A 69 8.74 -10.12 14.61
C ASN A 69 7.89 -8.87 14.39
N LYS A 70 8.11 -7.81 15.17
CA LYS A 70 7.45 -6.52 14.95
C LYS A 70 7.81 -5.95 13.59
N LEU A 71 9.11 -5.95 13.26
CA LEU A 71 9.60 -5.42 12.00
C LEU A 71 9.04 -6.19 10.80
N ILE A 72 9.00 -7.52 10.87
CA ILE A 72 8.44 -8.36 9.79
C ILE A 72 6.96 -8.05 9.56
N TRP A 73 6.16 -7.95 10.63
CA TRP A 73 4.74 -7.63 10.50
C TRP A 73 4.50 -6.22 9.96
N CYS A 74 5.25 -5.23 10.42
CA CYS A 74 5.21 -3.88 9.87
C CYS A 74 5.57 -3.86 8.38
N LEU A 75 6.63 -4.58 7.97
CA LEU A 75 7.10 -4.62 6.59
C LEU A 75 6.07 -5.28 5.65
N VAL A 76 5.46 -6.40 6.08
CA VAL A 76 4.46 -7.13 5.29
C VAL A 76 3.21 -6.28 5.06
N VAL A 77 2.72 -5.61 6.10
CA VAL A 77 1.52 -4.78 6.04
C VAL A 77 1.78 -3.53 5.19
N PHE A 78 2.93 -2.87 5.38
CA PHE A 78 3.29 -1.68 4.61
C PHE A 78 3.53 -1.93 3.11
N LEU A 79 4.23 -3.02 2.77
CA LEU A 79 4.53 -3.32 1.36
C LEU A 79 3.31 -3.87 0.61
N PHE A 80 2.41 -4.53 1.33
CA PHE A 80 1.17 -5.08 0.80
C PHE A 80 -0.02 -4.63 1.66
N PRO A 81 -0.51 -3.39 1.52
CA PRO A 81 -1.46 -2.82 2.47
C PRO A 81 -2.82 -3.55 2.50
N ILE A 82 -3.27 -4.11 1.37
CA ILE A 82 -4.51 -4.91 1.35
C ILE A 82 -4.24 -6.35 1.80
N VAL A 83 -3.28 -7.03 1.17
CA VAL A 83 -3.02 -8.46 1.40
C VAL A 83 -2.34 -8.68 2.75
N GLY A 84 -1.37 -7.85 3.11
CA GLY A 84 -0.66 -7.85 4.38
C GLY A 84 -1.61 -7.63 5.56
N MET A 85 -2.63 -6.79 5.43
CA MET A 85 -3.68 -6.67 6.45
C MET A 85 -4.49 -7.95 6.62
N ILE A 86 -4.86 -8.62 5.52
CA ILE A 86 -5.58 -9.90 5.59
C ILE A 86 -4.71 -10.96 6.30
N ILE A 87 -3.43 -11.05 5.94
CA ILE A 87 -2.48 -11.97 6.55
C ILE A 87 -2.28 -11.64 8.03
N TYR A 88 -2.12 -10.36 8.38
CA TYR A 88 -2.03 -9.91 9.76
C TYR A 88 -3.29 -10.30 10.54
N PHE A 89 -4.47 -10.14 9.94
CA PHE A 89 -5.71 -10.46 10.60
C PHE A 89 -5.81 -11.96 10.94
N LEU A 90 -5.41 -12.84 10.02
CA LEU A 90 -5.55 -14.28 10.17
C LEU A 90 -4.42 -14.94 10.98
N PHE A 91 -3.16 -14.53 10.76
CA PHE A 91 -2.00 -15.28 11.23
C PHE A 91 -1.18 -14.60 12.33
N SER A 92 -1.42 -13.33 12.63
CA SER A 92 -0.64 -12.59 13.64
C SER A 92 -0.88 -13.06 15.08
N ASN A 93 -1.90 -13.89 15.34
CA ASN A 93 -2.32 -14.31 16.69
C ASN A 93 -2.36 -13.12 17.66
N ARG A 94 -3.16 -12.12 17.29
CA ARG A 94 -3.20 -10.80 17.92
C ARG A 94 -3.60 -10.89 19.39
N LYS A 95 -4.55 -11.77 19.71
CA LYS A 95 -5.05 -11.99 21.07
C LYS A 95 -3.95 -12.46 22.04
N ALA A 96 -3.07 -13.35 21.60
CA ALA A 96 -1.99 -13.88 22.44
C ALA A 96 -0.89 -12.86 22.78
N HIS A 97 -0.80 -11.77 22.01
CA HIS A 97 0.26 -10.76 22.16
C HIS A 97 -0.27 -9.41 22.62
N ASN A 98 -1.55 -9.37 23.01
CA ASN A 98 -2.20 -8.22 23.59
C ASN A 98 -2.20 -8.36 25.11
N THR A 99 -1.62 -7.38 25.80
CA THR A 99 -1.49 -7.36 27.27
C THR A 99 -2.76 -6.87 27.98
N TYR A 100 -3.92 -6.95 27.30
CA TYR A 100 -5.19 -6.52 27.87
C TYR A 100 -5.78 -7.64 28.72
N GLU A 101 -5.66 -7.52 30.04
CA GLU A 101 -6.54 -8.22 30.96
C GLU A 101 -7.90 -7.50 30.99
N PRO A 102 -9.02 -8.16 30.66
CA PRO A 102 -10.32 -7.55 30.86
C PRO A 102 -10.53 -7.31 32.35
N LEU A 103 -10.80 -6.05 32.72
CA LEU A 103 -11.19 -5.70 34.09
C LEU A 103 -12.52 -6.42 34.41
N PRO A 104 -12.66 -6.99 35.62
CA PRO A 104 -13.84 -7.75 36.04
C PRO A 104 -15.13 -6.91 36.06
#